data_AF-A0A2S8F9E8-F1
#
_entry.id   AF-A0A2S8F9E8-F1
#
_cell.length_a   1.000
_cell.length_b   1.000
_cell.length_c   1.000
_cell.angle_alpha   90.00
_cell.angle_beta   90.00
_cell.angle_gamma   90.00
#
_symmetry.space_group_name_H-M   'P 1'
#
loop_
_entity.id
_entity.type
_entity.pdbx_description
1 polymer ?
#
loop_
_entity_poly.entity_id
_entity_poly.type
_entity_poly.pdbx_seq_one_letter_code
_entity_poly.pdbx_strand_id
1 'polypeptide(L)'
;MTGLAVVTSSLTIIKIAVAALLLLLTIGHLFYRAFQLRRSRQVPAIAISACVMLLLLLGLGIAHIYSSTWRQIAREYGFYESRRPLQRLVTAVVLCGVPPLGVLAGLWAGGWRVYAAGVMALSCLLLALAVTKVISYHPVDAVMQIELILGIDLFEAVFGVGLIGVNVCLFQCVEDDFED
;
A
#
# COMPACT_ATOMS: atom_id res chain seq x y z
N MET A 1 -6.11 13.06 -32.35
CA MET A 1 -6.64 12.25 -31.23
C MET A 1 -5.82 10.99 -30.95
N THR A 2 -5.21 10.35 -31.96
CA THR A 2 -4.32 9.20 -31.80
C THR A 2 -3.05 9.50 -30.99
N GLY A 3 -2.41 10.65 -31.20
CA GLY A 3 -1.21 11.05 -30.45
C GLY A 3 -1.43 11.25 -28.95
N LEU A 4 -2.54 11.86 -28.55
CA LEU A 4 -2.88 12.07 -27.14
C LEU A 4 -3.11 10.74 -26.41
N ALA A 5 -3.80 9.79 -27.06
CA ALA A 5 -4.06 8.46 -26.50
C ALA A 5 -2.77 7.64 -26.33
N VAL A 6 -1.81 7.77 -27.25
CA VAL A 6 -0.49 7.12 -27.12
C VAL A 6 0.29 7.70 -25.94
N VAL A 7 0.34 9.03 -25.81
CA VAL A 7 1.04 9.69 -24.69
C VAL A 7 0.43 9.32 -23.34
N THR A 8 -0.90 9.32 -23.20
CA THR A 8 -1.56 8.94 -21.93
C THR A 8 -1.33 7.46 -21.56
N SER A 9 -1.29 6.58 -22.56
CA SER A 9 -1.04 5.14 -22.36
C SER A 9 0.41 4.90 -21.90
N SER A 10 1.38 5.55 -22.56
CA SER A 10 2.80 5.48 -22.19
C SER A 10 3.06 6.03 -20.79
N LEU A 11 2.43 7.14 -20.42
CA LEU A 11 2.58 7.74 -19.09
C LEU A 11 2.08 6.79 -17.98
N THR A 12 0.98 6.09 -18.23
CA THR A 12 0.40 5.14 -17.27
C THR A 12 1.30 3.93 -17.05
N ILE A 13 1.89 3.38 -18.13
CA ILE A 13 2.83 2.26 -18.05
C ILE A 13 4.08 2.66 -17.25
N ILE A 14 4.63 3.85 -17.51
CA ILE A 14 5.81 4.37 -16.80
C ILE A 14 5.51 4.48 -15.30
N LYS A 15 4.38 5.07 -14.93
CA LYS A 15 3.96 5.21 -13.52
C LYS A 15 3.90 3.87 -12.80
N ILE A 16 3.31 2.86 -13.44
CA ILE A 16 3.21 1.51 -12.87
C ILE A 16 4.59 0.89 -12.70
N ALA A 17 5.45 1.00 -13.70
CA ALA A 17 6.81 0.48 -13.64
C ALA A 17 7.61 1.15 -12.51
N VAL A 18 7.51 2.47 -12.36
CA VAL A 18 8.16 3.22 -11.27
C VAL A 18 7.61 2.80 -9.91
N ALA A 19 6.29 2.70 -9.75
CA ALA A 19 5.68 2.26 -8.50
C ALA A 19 6.10 0.83 -8.12
N ALA A 20 6.12 -0.10 -9.09
CA ALA A 20 6.59 -1.46 -8.88
C ALA A 20 8.07 -1.52 -8.49
N LEU A 21 8.92 -0.73 -9.15
CA LEU A 21 10.33 -0.63 -8.81
C LEU A 21 10.54 -0.11 -7.38
N LEU A 22 9.87 0.99 -7.01
CA LEU A 22 9.97 1.56 -5.66
C LEU A 22 9.49 0.58 -4.58
N LEU A 23 8.41 -0.17 -4.86
CA LEU A 23 7.93 -1.23 -3.97
C LEU A 23 8.95 -2.35 -3.83
N LEU A 24 9.50 -2.85 -4.93
CA LEU A 24 10.53 -3.89 -4.92
C LEU A 24 11.78 -3.46 -4.17
N LEU A 25 12.22 -2.21 -4.35
CA LEU A 25 13.34 -1.64 -3.60
C LEU A 25 13.02 -1.56 -2.09
N THR A 26 11.82 -1.13 -1.72
CA THR A 26 11.39 -1.08 -0.30
C THR A 26 11.29 -2.48 0.31
N ILE A 27 10.77 -3.46 -0.43
CA ILE A 27 10.74 -4.87 -0.02
C ILE A 27 12.17 -5.40 0.16
N GLY A 28 13.07 -5.10 -0.79
CA GLY A 28 14.49 -5.45 -0.69
C GLY A 28 15.14 -4.84 0.55
N HIS A 29 14.85 -3.57 0.86
CA HIS A 29 15.34 -2.90 2.06
C HIS A 29 14.79 -3.54 3.33
N LEU A 30 13.50 -3.92 3.37
CA LEU A 30 12.90 -4.67 4.48
C LEU A 30 13.60 -6.01 4.72
N PHE A 31 13.85 -6.80 3.66
CA PHE A 31 14.57 -8.07 3.78
C PHE A 31 16.02 -7.88 4.24
N TYR A 32 16.71 -6.90 3.67
CA TYR A 32 18.07 -6.56 4.06
C TYR A 32 18.13 -6.19 5.56
N ARG A 33 17.20 -5.35 6.03
CA ARG A 33 17.13 -4.94 7.45
C ARG A 33 16.73 -6.08 8.36
N ALA A 34 15.77 -6.92 7.98
CA ALA A 34 15.41 -8.11 8.74
C ALA A 34 16.61 -9.04 8.91
N PHE A 35 17.47 -9.18 7.90
CA PHE A 35 18.70 -9.97 7.98
C PHE A 35 19.78 -9.30 8.84
N GLN A 36 19.99 -7.99 8.68
CA GLN A 36 20.96 -7.23 9.47
C GLN A 36 20.61 -7.27 10.97
N LEU A 37 19.34 -7.03 11.29
CA LEU A 37 18.82 -6.99 12.65
C LEU A 37 18.39 -8.38 13.15
N ARG A 38 18.80 -9.50 12.53
CA ARG A 38 18.30 -10.86 12.82
C ARG A 38 18.30 -11.31 14.29
N ARG A 39 19.07 -10.65 15.16
CA ARG A 39 19.15 -10.92 16.60
C ARG A 39 18.33 -9.95 17.46
N SER A 40 17.82 -8.87 16.87
CA SER A 40 17.00 -7.86 17.52
C SER A 40 15.55 -8.34 17.68
N ARG A 41 14.85 -7.75 18.65
CA ARG A 41 13.41 -7.99 18.87
C ARG A 41 12.54 -7.38 17.77
N GLN A 42 13.10 -6.53 16.90
CA GLN A 42 12.37 -5.86 15.82
C GLN A 42 12.08 -6.74 14.60
N VAL A 43 12.83 -7.83 14.43
CA VAL A 43 12.77 -8.72 13.26
C VAL A 43 11.37 -9.20 12.90
N PRO A 44 10.53 -9.71 13.83
CA PRO A 44 9.20 -10.18 13.47
C PRO A 44 8.32 -9.07 12.88
N ALA A 45 8.38 -7.85 13.41
CA ALA A 45 7.63 -6.71 12.87
C ALA A 45 8.09 -6.35 11.45
N ILE A 46 9.40 -6.34 11.22
CA ILE A 46 9.99 -6.05 9.90
C ILE A 46 9.66 -7.18 8.89
N ALA A 47 9.73 -8.44 9.30
CA ALA A 47 9.41 -9.58 8.45
C ALA A 47 7.94 -9.63 8.06
N ILE A 48 7.03 -9.35 9.01
CA ILE A 48 5.59 -9.21 8.72
C ILE A 48 5.36 -8.06 7.73
N SER A 49 6.04 -6.93 7.93
CA SER A 49 5.94 -5.79 7.01
C SER A 49 6.42 -6.14 5.60
N ALA A 50 7.51 -6.90 5.46
CA ALA A 50 7.96 -7.41 4.16
C ALA A 50 6.89 -8.27 3.47
N CYS A 51 6.24 -9.16 4.23
CA CYS A 51 5.14 -9.99 3.73
C CYS A 51 3.94 -9.12 3.29
N VAL A 52 3.55 -8.13 4.10
CA VAL A 52 2.48 -7.17 3.76
C VAL A 52 2.79 -6.43 2.47
N MET A 53 4.03 -5.96 2.30
CA MET A 53 4.47 -5.24 1.10
C MET A 53 4.52 -6.14 -0.15
N LEU A 54 4.84 -7.43 0.00
CA LEU A 54 4.74 -8.40 -1.10
C LEU A 54 3.28 -8.64 -1.51
N LEU A 55 2.38 -8.81 -0.54
CA LEU A 55 0.94 -8.97 -0.79
C LEU A 55 0.35 -7.72 -1.45
N LEU A 56 0.80 -6.54 -1.05
CA LEU A 56 0.46 -5.26 -1.66
C LEU A 56 0.86 -5.24 -3.15
N LEU A 57 2.09 -5.59 -3.47
CA LEU A 57 2.60 -5.62 -4.85
C LEU A 57 1.77 -6.59 -5.71
N LEU A 58 1.50 -7.80 -5.20
CA LEU A 58 0.68 -8.79 -5.89
C LEU A 58 -0.76 -8.30 -6.08
N GLY A 59 -1.37 -7.75 -5.03
CA GLY A 59 -2.74 -7.26 -5.05
C GLY A 59 -2.93 -6.09 -6.02
N LEU A 60 -1.99 -5.14 -6.05
CA LEU A 60 -1.98 -4.04 -7.01
C LEU A 60 -1.78 -4.55 -8.45
N GLY A 61 -0.90 -5.53 -8.66
CA GLY A 61 -0.71 -6.17 -9.97
C GLY A 61 -1.99 -6.83 -10.49
N ILE A 62 -2.65 -7.63 -9.65
CA ILE A 62 -3.93 -8.28 -10.00
C ILE A 62 -5.00 -7.22 -10.27
N ALA A 63 -5.12 -6.19 -9.43
CA ALA A 63 -6.10 -5.14 -9.61
C ALA A 63 -5.88 -4.36 -10.92
N HIS A 64 -4.63 -4.11 -11.28
CA HIS A 64 -4.31 -3.46 -12.54
C HIS A 64 -4.76 -4.30 -13.74
N ILE A 65 -4.49 -5.61 -13.72
CA ILE A 65 -4.80 -6.52 -14.84
C ILE A 65 -6.30 -6.79 -14.95
N TYR A 66 -6.99 -6.99 -13.82
CA TYR A 66 -8.34 -7.56 -13.83
C TYR A 66 -9.46 -6.60 -13.41
N SER A 67 -9.17 -5.43 -12.83
CA SER A 67 -10.25 -4.59 -12.23
C SER A 67 -11.29 -4.10 -13.24
N SER A 68 -10.91 -3.86 -14.50
CA SER A 68 -11.84 -3.46 -15.56
C SER A 68 -12.80 -4.59 -15.92
N THR A 69 -12.27 -5.80 -16.10
CA THR A 69 -13.03 -7.02 -16.44
C THR A 69 -14.01 -7.38 -15.33
N TRP A 70 -13.59 -7.36 -14.06
CA TRP A 70 -14.47 -7.63 -12.93
C TRP A 70 -15.60 -6.62 -12.77
N ARG A 71 -15.34 -5.33 -13.10
CA ARG A 71 -16.38 -4.30 -13.09
C ARG A 71 -17.41 -4.50 -14.20
N GLN A 72 -16.98 -4.90 -15.39
CA GLN A 72 -17.89 -5.18 -16.51
C GLN A 72 -18.79 -6.37 -16.20
N ILE A 73 -18.18 -7.50 -15.79
CA ILE A 73 -18.90 -8.71 -15.35
C ILE A 73 -19.95 -8.35 -14.29
N ALA A 74 -19.56 -7.63 -13.24
CA ALA A 74 -20.49 -7.29 -12.16
C ALA A 74 -21.67 -6.39 -12.60
N ARG A 75 -21.50 -5.57 -13.65
CA ARG A 75 -22.59 -4.77 -14.22
C ARG A 75 -23.51 -5.64 -15.09
N GLU A 76 -22.94 -6.53 -15.90
CA GLU A 76 -23.68 -7.44 -16.78
C GLU A 76 -24.59 -8.38 -15.99
N TYR A 77 -24.12 -8.89 -14.84
CA TYR A 77 -24.92 -9.75 -13.97
C TYR A 77 -25.86 -8.99 -13.01
N GLY A 78 -25.93 -7.66 -13.07
CA GLY A 78 -26.86 -6.85 -12.25
C GLY A 78 -26.53 -6.76 -10.75
N PHE A 79 -25.43 -7.37 -10.29
CA PHE A 79 -25.01 -7.36 -8.87
C PHE A 79 -24.24 -6.10 -8.45
N TYR A 80 -24.06 -5.13 -9.34
CA TYR A 80 -23.26 -3.94 -9.07
C TYR A 80 -23.85 -3.02 -7.98
N GLU A 81 -25.17 -2.85 -7.92
CA GLU A 81 -25.82 -1.98 -6.93
C GLU A 81 -25.93 -2.66 -5.56
N SER A 82 -26.20 -3.97 -5.52
CA SER A 82 -26.41 -4.72 -4.27
C SER A 82 -25.14 -4.83 -3.41
N ARG A 83 -23.95 -4.72 -4.00
CA ARG A 83 -22.66 -4.76 -3.28
C ARG A 83 -22.23 -3.43 -2.67
N ARG A 84 -22.83 -2.29 -3.04
CA ARG A 84 -22.45 -0.95 -2.53
C ARG A 84 -22.42 -0.83 -0.99
N PRO A 85 -23.42 -1.30 -0.22
CA PRO A 85 -23.38 -1.22 1.24
C PRO A 85 -22.27 -2.10 1.83
N LEU A 86 -22.03 -3.28 1.25
CA LEU A 86 -20.94 -4.15 1.67
C LEU A 86 -19.58 -3.50 1.37
N GLN A 87 -19.40 -2.92 0.18
CA GLN A 87 -18.18 -2.18 -0.19
C GLN A 87 -17.92 -1.02 0.77
N ARG A 88 -18.95 -0.25 1.14
CA ARG A 88 -18.85 0.81 2.16
C ARG A 88 -18.33 0.30 3.49
N LEU A 89 -18.95 -0.76 3.99
CA LEU A 89 -18.58 -1.35 5.27
C LEU A 89 -17.14 -1.88 5.22
N VAL A 90 -16.80 -2.64 4.20
CA VAL A 90 -15.45 -3.21 4.04
C VAL A 90 -14.41 -2.10 3.90
N THR A 91 -14.67 -1.06 3.09
CA THR A 91 -13.75 0.08 2.95
C THR A 91 -13.55 0.82 4.27
N ALA A 92 -14.61 1.06 5.05
CA ALA A 92 -14.50 1.71 6.35
C ALA A 92 -13.70 0.85 7.35
N VAL A 93 -13.99 -0.45 7.42
CA VAL A 93 -13.25 -1.40 8.27
C VAL A 93 -11.78 -1.48 7.86
N VAL A 94 -11.49 -1.48 6.56
CA VAL A 94 -10.12 -1.55 6.05
C VAL A 94 -9.36 -0.26 6.35
N LEU A 95 -9.90 0.92 6.01
CA LEU A 95 -9.20 2.20 6.21
C LEU A 95 -9.04 2.58 7.67
N CYS A 96 -10.06 2.32 8.51
CA CYS A 96 -10.03 2.71 9.91
C CYS A 96 -9.50 1.62 10.84
N GLY A 97 -9.60 0.34 10.47
CA GLY A 97 -9.22 -0.79 11.31
C GLY A 97 -7.81 -1.31 11.05
N VAL A 98 -7.39 -1.41 9.80
CA VAL A 98 -6.10 -2.04 9.45
C VAL A 98 -4.89 -1.23 9.95
N PRO A 99 -4.82 0.11 9.82
CA PRO A 99 -3.67 0.86 10.31
C PRO A 99 -3.47 0.81 11.84
N PRO A 100 -4.51 1.00 12.69
CA PRO A 100 -4.36 0.86 14.14
C PRO A 100 -3.96 -0.55 14.57
N LEU A 101 -4.50 -1.59 13.91
CA LEU A 101 -4.08 -2.97 14.14
C LEU A 101 -2.60 -3.18 13.77
N GLY A 102 -2.14 -2.53 12.69
CA GLY A 102 -0.72 -2.49 12.32
C GLY A 102 0.16 -1.87 13.41
N VAL A 103 -0.27 -0.77 14.03
CA VAL A 103 0.45 -0.14 15.15
C VAL A 103 0.54 -1.10 16.34
N LEU A 104 -0.60 -1.65 16.78
CA LEU A 104 -0.66 -2.54 17.95
C LEU A 104 0.17 -3.81 17.73
N ALA A 105 0.04 -4.43 16.55
CA ALA A 105 0.82 -5.61 16.19
C ALA A 105 2.31 -5.28 16.08
N GLY A 106 2.67 -4.10 15.57
CA GLY A 106 4.06 -3.64 15.49
C GLY A 106 4.69 -3.35 16.84
N LEU A 107 3.95 -2.74 17.77
CA LEU A 107 4.41 -2.58 19.16
C LEU A 107 4.59 -3.93 19.85
N TRP A 108 3.64 -4.85 19.66
CA TRP A 108 3.73 -6.18 20.26
C TRP A 108 4.88 -7.01 19.69
N ALA A 109 5.01 -7.07 18.36
CA ALA A 109 6.03 -7.84 17.68
C ALA A 109 7.42 -7.21 17.83
N GLY A 110 7.51 -5.87 17.76
CA GLY A 110 8.77 -5.13 17.82
C GLY A 110 9.28 -4.84 19.23
N GLY A 111 8.65 -5.37 20.27
CA GLY A 111 9.07 -5.17 21.65
C GLY A 111 8.93 -3.71 22.12
N TRP A 112 7.83 -3.06 21.76
CA TRP A 112 7.50 -1.66 22.06
C TRP A 112 8.39 -0.60 21.40
N ARG A 113 9.20 -0.99 20.41
CA ARG A 113 10.00 -0.05 19.64
C ARG A 113 9.14 0.72 18.64
N VAL A 114 9.19 2.05 18.77
CA VAL A 114 8.29 2.97 18.05
C VAL A 114 8.52 2.90 16.54
N TYR A 115 9.77 2.82 16.09
CA TYR A 115 10.06 2.78 14.65
C TYR A 115 9.63 1.46 14.00
N ALA A 116 9.79 0.31 14.68
CA ALA A 116 9.28 -0.97 14.21
C ALA A 116 7.73 -0.95 14.09
N ALA A 117 7.05 -0.31 15.05
CA ALA A 117 5.61 -0.08 14.97
C ALA A 117 5.23 0.87 13.83
N GLY A 118 6.03 1.90 13.58
CA GLY A 118 5.88 2.82 12.45
C GLY A 118 5.96 2.12 11.10
N VAL A 119 6.95 1.23 10.91
CA VAL A 119 7.09 0.41 9.69
C VAL A 119 5.82 -0.41 9.45
N MET A 120 5.32 -1.10 10.48
CA MET A 120 4.09 -1.90 10.35
C MET A 120 2.87 -1.03 10.07
N ALA A 121 2.69 0.07 10.81
CA ALA A 121 1.56 0.96 10.67
C ALA A 121 1.45 1.55 9.25
N LEU A 122 2.58 2.05 8.72
CA LEU A 122 2.63 2.61 7.38
C LEU A 122 2.45 1.53 6.29
N SER A 123 3.03 0.33 6.47
CA SER A 123 2.80 -0.78 5.54
C SER A 123 1.32 -1.21 5.51
N CYS A 124 0.69 -1.27 6.67
CA CYS A 124 -0.74 -1.56 6.82
C CYS A 124 -1.63 -0.45 6.23
N LEU A 125 -1.24 0.82 6.37
CA LEU A 125 -1.93 1.95 5.73
C LEU A 125 -1.85 1.87 4.20
N LEU A 126 -0.67 1.61 3.65
CA LEU A 126 -0.49 1.41 2.21
C LEU A 126 -1.34 0.24 1.68
N LEU A 127 -1.39 -0.86 2.44
CA LEU A 127 -2.29 -1.98 2.15
C LEU A 127 -3.76 -1.58 2.17
N ALA A 128 -4.19 -0.84 3.18
CA ALA A 128 -5.58 -0.39 3.28
C ALA A 128 -6.00 0.49 2.09
N LEU A 129 -5.12 1.39 1.66
CA LEU A 129 -5.33 2.23 0.48
C LEU A 129 -5.40 1.40 -0.81
N ALA A 130 -4.47 0.47 -1.00
CA ALA A 130 -4.46 -0.40 -2.17
C ALA A 130 -5.70 -1.30 -2.23
N VAL A 131 -6.08 -1.94 -1.12
CA VAL A 131 -7.28 -2.78 -1.03
C VAL A 131 -8.53 -1.96 -1.35
N THR A 132 -8.61 -0.72 -0.87
CA THR A 132 -9.74 0.17 -1.18
C THR A 132 -9.84 0.45 -2.69
N LYS A 133 -8.70 0.68 -3.34
CA LYS A 133 -8.61 0.82 -4.80
C LYS A 133 -9.01 -0.47 -5.54
N VAL A 134 -8.67 -1.65 -5.00
CA VAL A 134 -9.08 -2.95 -5.55
C VAL A 134 -10.60 -3.14 -5.44
N ILE A 135 -11.18 -2.84 -4.27
CA ILE A 135 -12.64 -2.92 -4.02
C ILE A 135 -13.43 -2.01 -4.99
N SER A 136 -12.76 -1.00 -5.58
CA SER A 136 -13.32 -0.05 -6.54
C SER A 136 -14.53 0.70 -5.97
N TYR A 137 -14.35 1.29 -4.78
CA TYR A 137 -15.40 2.05 -4.12
C TYR A 137 -15.43 3.48 -4.67
N HIS A 138 -16.39 3.76 -5.55
CA HIS A 138 -16.47 4.96 -6.38
C HIS A 138 -16.25 6.30 -5.64
N PRO A 139 -16.78 6.55 -4.42
CA PRO A 139 -16.53 7.81 -3.72
C PRO A 139 -15.07 7.97 -3.28
N VAL A 140 -14.43 6.90 -2.81
CA VAL A 140 -13.02 6.96 -2.41
C VAL A 140 -12.13 6.98 -3.64
N ASP A 141 -12.45 6.20 -4.68
CA ASP A 141 -11.73 6.27 -5.96
C ASP A 141 -11.76 7.69 -6.54
N ALA A 142 -12.91 8.37 -6.48
CA ALA A 142 -13.04 9.74 -6.97
C ALA A 142 -12.16 10.73 -6.20
N VAL A 143 -12.08 10.59 -4.87
CA VAL A 143 -11.18 11.42 -4.04
C VAL A 143 -9.71 11.09 -4.32
N MET A 144 -9.39 9.81 -4.47
CA MET A 144 -8.04 9.32 -4.72
C MET A 144 -7.51 9.69 -6.11
N GLN A 145 -8.42 9.93 -7.07
CA GLN A 145 -8.12 10.40 -8.43
C GLN A 145 -8.04 11.92 -8.56
N ILE A 146 -8.21 12.69 -7.47
CA ILE A 146 -8.01 14.14 -7.50
C ILE A 146 -6.54 14.42 -7.87
N GLU A 147 -6.34 15.10 -8.99
CA GLU A 147 -5.01 15.54 -9.42
C GLU A 147 -4.51 16.66 -8.50
N LEU A 148 -3.38 16.43 -7.85
CA LEU A 148 -2.71 17.44 -7.01
C LEU A 148 -1.79 18.32 -7.86
N ILE A 149 -1.07 17.68 -8.78
CA ILE A 149 -0.13 18.27 -9.73
C ILE A 149 -0.39 17.58 -11.07
N LEU A 150 -0.03 18.21 -12.19
CA LEU A 150 -0.18 17.64 -13.52
C LEU A 150 0.36 16.20 -13.57
N GLY A 151 -0.54 15.24 -13.74
CA GLY A 151 -0.20 13.83 -13.83
C GLY A 151 0.20 13.17 -12.51
N ILE A 152 -0.12 13.72 -11.34
CA ILE A 152 0.03 13.07 -10.02
C ILE A 152 -1.29 13.13 -9.27
N ASP A 153 -1.89 11.96 -9.00
CA ASP A 153 -3.14 11.87 -8.22
C ASP A 153 -2.85 11.81 -6.70
N LEU A 154 -3.88 12.08 -5.89
CA LEU A 154 -3.78 12.04 -4.43
C LEU A 154 -3.33 10.67 -3.93
N PHE A 155 -3.77 9.59 -4.58
CA PHE A 155 -3.32 8.23 -4.26
C PHE A 155 -1.81 8.07 -4.44
N GLU A 156 -1.27 8.45 -5.59
CA GLU A 156 0.16 8.38 -5.91
C GLU A 156 0.98 9.20 -4.92
N ALA A 157 0.51 10.40 -4.55
CA ALA A 157 1.17 11.23 -3.56
C ALA A 157 1.18 10.58 -2.17
N VAL A 158 0.03 10.12 -1.67
CA VAL A 158 -0.07 9.48 -0.35
C VAL A 158 0.71 8.17 -0.32
N PHE A 159 0.66 7.39 -1.40
CA PHE A 159 1.42 6.15 -1.54
C PHE A 159 2.92 6.40 -1.53
N GLY A 160 3.39 7.41 -2.27
CA GLY A 160 4.80 7.81 -2.29
C GLY A 160 5.29 8.31 -0.94
N VAL A 161 4.52 9.17 -0.26
CA VAL A 161 4.83 9.65 1.10
C VAL A 161 4.88 8.48 2.09
N GLY A 162 3.93 7.54 2.00
CA GLY A 162 3.92 6.35 2.84
C GLY A 162 5.16 5.48 2.64
N LEU A 163 5.61 5.27 1.40
CA LEU A 163 6.84 4.53 1.11
C LEU A 163 8.08 5.23 1.68
N ILE A 164 8.17 6.55 1.56
CA ILE A 164 9.26 7.32 2.16
C ILE A 164 9.23 7.14 3.68
N GLY A 165 8.06 7.27 4.31
CA GLY A 165 7.90 7.07 5.75
C GLY A 165 8.34 5.68 6.22
N VAL A 166 7.96 4.61 5.50
CA VAL A 166 8.42 3.24 5.79
C VAL A 166 9.94 3.17 5.78
N ASN A 167 10.58 3.74 4.77
CA ASN A 167 12.04 3.73 4.65
C ASN A 167 12.73 4.54 5.76
N VAL A 168 12.18 5.69 6.14
CA VAL A 168 12.68 6.50 7.27
C VAL A 168 12.61 5.69 8.56
N CYS A 169 11.47 5.06 8.86
CA CYS A 169 11.34 4.22 10.06
C CYS A 169 12.34 3.05 10.03
N LEU A 170 12.60 2.45 8.86
CA LEU A 170 13.59 1.37 8.72
C LEU A 170 15.03 1.82 8.99
N PHE A 171 15.39 3.06 8.64
CA PHE A 171 16.69 3.61 9.00
C PHE A 171 16.81 3.78 10.53
N GLN A 172 15.77 4.33 11.14
CA GLN A 172 15.74 4.59 12.59
C GLN A 172 15.71 3.31 13.43
N CYS A 173 15.12 2.21 12.91
CA CYS A 173 15.19 0.88 13.54
C CYS A 173 16.61 0.41 13.87
N VAL A 174 17.61 0.85 13.09
CA VAL A 174 19.02 0.50 13.31
C VAL A 174 19.65 1.36 14.39
N GLU A 175 19.34 2.66 14.41
CA GLU A 175 19.81 3.58 15.44
C GLU A 175 19.30 3.14 16.82
N ASP A 176 18.01 2.78 16.92
CA ASP A 176 17.41 2.21 18.13
C ASP A 176 18.13 0.93 18.62
N ASP A 177 18.73 0.12 17.74
CA ASP A 177 19.41 -1.14 18.14
C ASP A 177 20.83 -0.92 18.67
N PHE A 178 21.41 0.26 18.43
CA PHE A 178 22.71 0.64 18.98
C PHE A 178 22.62 1.32 20.36
N GLU A 179 21.43 1.79 20.74
CA GLU A 179 21.20 2.48 22.02
C GLU A 179 20.86 1.53 23.19
N ASP A 180 20.56 0.25 22.90
CA ASP A 180 20.26 -0.82 23.87
C ASP A 180 21.46 -1.77 24.08
#